data_AF-A0A9D6CTE0-F1
#
_entry.id   AF-A0A9D6CTE0-F1
#
_cell.length_a   1.000
_cell.length_b   1.000
_cell.length_c   1.000
_cell.angle_alpha   90.00
_cell.angle_beta   90.00
_cell.angle_gamma   90.00
#
_symmetry.space_group_name_H-M   'P 1'
#
loop_
_entity.id
_entity.type
_entity.pdbx_description
1 polymer ?
#
loop_
_entity_poly.entity_id
_entity_poly.type
_entity_poly.pdbx_seq_one_letter_code
_entity_poly.pdbx_strand_id
1 'polypeptide(L)'
;MTRRFPALLLLASLALLGPASTLRAQAPEPNKLDAIRQEPDLEKRSELSLEFARSSVGRVVKAYKDGRPEQAREILASIIEAAELSQASLEETGKVARKKPKHFKKAEIASRKLLKDLEDAQRTMTFEERPDFDPAIRRVDEINRALLLEIMQRK
;
A
#
# COMPACT_ATOMS: atom_id res chain seq x y z
N MET A 1 -67.67 18.51 -45.74
CA MET A 1 -68.15 18.07 -44.41
C MET A 1 -66.97 17.68 -43.53
N THR A 2 -66.81 18.39 -42.41
CA THR A 2 -66.20 18.00 -41.11
C THR A 2 -65.42 16.66 -40.95
N ARG A 3 -64.15 16.75 -40.49
CA ARG A 3 -63.57 16.23 -39.20
C ARG A 3 -62.03 16.10 -39.35
N ARG A 4 -61.22 16.93 -38.66
CA ARG A 4 -60.66 16.80 -37.28
C ARG A 4 -59.47 15.83 -37.16
N PHE A 5 -58.29 16.41 -36.85
CA PHE A 5 -57.08 15.80 -36.24
C PHE A 5 -57.42 14.99 -34.96
N PRO A 6 -56.64 13.98 -34.51
CA PRO A 6 -55.20 14.06 -34.11
C PRO A 6 -54.34 12.90 -34.71
N ALA A 7 -53.11 12.51 -34.29
CA ALA A 7 -52.34 12.80 -33.06
C ALA A 7 -50.79 12.69 -33.22
N LEU A 8 -50.10 12.84 -32.08
CA LEU A 8 -48.67 12.63 -31.78
C LEU A 8 -48.23 11.15 -31.86
N LEU A 9 -46.94 10.89 -32.16
CA LEU A 9 -46.02 9.88 -31.59
C LEU A 9 -44.68 9.98 -32.38
N LEU A 10 -43.61 10.64 -31.91
CA LEU A 10 -42.72 10.34 -30.78
C LEU A 10 -41.78 9.15 -31.05
N LEU A 11 -40.53 9.46 -31.40
CA LEU A 11 -39.37 8.56 -31.28
C LEU A 11 -38.16 9.37 -30.79
N ALA A 12 -37.97 9.39 -29.48
CA ALA A 12 -36.81 10.00 -28.84
C ALA A 12 -35.60 9.05 -28.96
N SER A 13 -34.49 9.53 -29.53
CA SER A 13 -33.24 8.78 -29.63
C SER A 13 -32.57 8.71 -28.26
N LEU A 14 -32.67 7.55 -27.61
CA LEU A 14 -32.12 7.34 -26.27
C LEU A 14 -30.59 7.21 -26.31
N ALA A 15 -29.87 8.24 -25.85
CA ALA A 15 -28.43 8.19 -25.72
C ALA A 15 -28.02 7.30 -24.52
N LEU A 16 -27.46 6.11 -24.80
CA LEU A 16 -26.87 5.27 -23.75
C LEU A 16 -25.52 5.85 -23.29
N LEU A 17 -25.60 6.78 -22.34
CA LEU A 17 -24.45 7.22 -21.54
C LEU A 17 -24.24 6.24 -20.38
N GLY A 18 -23.64 5.08 -20.67
CA GLY A 18 -23.12 4.19 -19.64
C GLY A 18 -21.80 4.74 -19.09
N PRO A 19 -21.69 5.09 -17.79
CA PRO A 19 -20.43 5.57 -17.24
C PRO A 19 -19.42 4.42 -17.25
N ALA A 20 -18.36 4.58 -18.05
CA ALA A 20 -17.20 3.69 -17.98
C ALA A 20 -16.66 3.75 -16.54
N SER A 21 -16.89 2.67 -15.79
CA SER A 21 -16.32 2.50 -14.46
C SER A 21 -14.82 2.36 -14.64
N THR A 22 -14.11 3.48 -14.57
CA THR A 22 -12.65 3.52 -14.55
C THR A 22 -12.19 2.85 -13.26
N LEU A 23 -12.04 1.52 -13.31
CA LEU A 23 -11.08 0.83 -12.46
C LEU A 23 -9.72 1.48 -12.73
N ARG A 24 -9.40 2.51 -11.94
CA ARG A 24 -8.08 3.11 -11.93
C ARG A 24 -7.15 2.05 -11.38
N ALA A 25 -6.59 1.25 -12.28
CA ALA A 25 -5.40 0.47 -12.03
C ALA A 25 -4.32 1.48 -11.62
N GLN A 26 -4.18 1.68 -10.30
CA GLN A 26 -3.04 2.40 -9.76
C GLN A 26 -1.81 1.59 -10.15
N ALA A 27 -1.00 2.18 -11.03
CA ALA A 27 0.35 1.70 -11.27
C ALA A 27 1.13 1.67 -9.93
N PRO A 28 2.30 1.02 -9.89
CA PRO A 28 3.34 1.53 -8.99
C PRO A 28 3.46 3.04 -9.23
N GLU A 29 3.37 3.80 -8.14
CA GLU A 29 3.58 5.24 -8.10
C GLU A 29 4.96 5.44 -7.44
N PRO A 30 6.09 5.15 -8.13
CA PRO A 30 7.43 5.25 -7.54
C PRO A 30 7.68 6.66 -6.99
N ASN A 31 7.23 7.66 -7.75
CA ASN A 31 7.16 9.08 -7.37
C ASN A 31 6.60 9.33 -5.96
N LYS A 32 5.69 8.47 -5.43
CA LYS A 32 5.16 8.64 -4.08
C LYS A 32 6.17 8.24 -3.01
N LEU A 33 6.97 7.19 -3.20
CA LEU A 33 8.02 6.84 -2.23
C LEU A 33 9.15 7.86 -2.25
N ASP A 34 9.53 8.37 -3.43
CA ASP A 34 10.51 9.45 -3.56
C ASP A 34 10.03 10.74 -2.88
N ALA A 35 8.76 11.12 -3.04
CA ALA A 35 8.17 12.25 -2.33
C ALA A 35 8.16 12.05 -0.81
N ILE A 36 7.89 10.83 -0.32
CA ILE A 36 7.99 10.52 1.12
C ILE A 36 9.44 10.62 1.60
N ARG A 37 10.42 10.16 0.81
CA ARG A 37 11.85 10.25 1.14
C ARG A 37 12.33 11.70 1.36
N GLN A 38 11.63 12.68 0.76
CA GLN A 38 11.88 14.13 0.90
C GLN A 38 11.13 14.79 2.08
N GLU A 39 10.29 14.08 2.84
CA GLU A 39 9.59 14.64 4.00
C GLU A 39 10.58 15.07 5.10
N PRO A 40 10.61 16.34 5.52
CA PRO A 40 11.57 16.83 6.52
C PRO A 40 11.24 16.41 7.96
N ASP A 41 9.97 16.17 8.30
CA ASP A 41 9.61 15.61 9.61
C ASP A 41 9.85 14.09 9.60
N LEU A 42 10.95 13.67 10.21
CA LEU A 42 11.38 12.28 10.33
C LEU A 42 10.31 11.35 10.96
N GLU A 43 9.54 11.83 11.92
CA GLU A 43 8.47 11.04 12.57
C GLU A 43 7.28 10.86 11.63
N LYS A 44 6.96 11.89 10.86
CA LYS A 44 5.93 11.84 9.79
C LYS A 44 6.41 11.01 8.59
N ARG A 45 7.68 11.10 8.22
CA ARG A 45 8.32 10.29 7.16
C ARG A 45 8.22 8.81 7.48
N SER A 46 8.48 8.43 8.74
CA SER A 46 8.25 7.07 9.23
C SER A 46 6.79 6.62 9.09
N GLU A 47 5.84 7.43 9.53
CA GLU A 47 4.41 7.11 9.48
C GLU A 47 3.91 6.96 8.03
N LEU A 48 4.27 7.89 7.13
CA LEU A 48 3.93 7.86 5.71
C LEU A 48 4.54 6.66 4.97
N SER A 49 5.78 6.27 5.31
CA SER A 49 6.46 5.16 4.64
C SER A 49 5.76 3.82 4.93
N LEU A 50 5.35 3.57 6.18
CA LEU A 50 4.58 2.36 6.52
C LEU A 50 3.15 2.40 5.96
N GLU A 51 2.53 3.57 5.81
CA GLU A 51 1.25 3.72 5.10
C GLU A 51 1.38 3.37 3.61
N PHE A 52 2.44 3.85 2.93
CA PHE A 52 2.76 3.48 1.55
C PHE A 52 3.01 1.97 1.42
N ALA A 53 3.83 1.39 2.29
CA ALA A 53 4.12 -0.05 2.28
C ALA A 53 2.82 -0.87 2.41
N ARG A 54 1.97 -0.51 3.38
CA ARG A 54 0.71 -1.22 3.66
C ARG A 54 -0.32 -1.09 2.54
N SER A 55 -0.49 0.11 1.98
CA SER A 55 -1.38 0.32 0.83
C SER A 55 -0.86 -0.35 -0.46
N SER A 56 0.44 -0.63 -0.54
CA SER A 56 1.06 -1.31 -1.69
C SER A 56 0.76 -2.81 -1.76
N VAL A 57 0.47 -3.49 -0.65
CA VAL A 57 0.18 -4.95 -0.64
C VAL A 57 -0.97 -5.30 -1.58
N GLY A 58 -2.05 -4.50 -1.61
CA GLY A 58 -3.15 -4.67 -2.54
C GLY A 58 -2.77 -4.51 -4.01
N ARG A 59 -1.73 -3.71 -4.31
CA ARG A 59 -1.20 -3.55 -5.67
C ARG A 59 -0.39 -4.78 -6.12
N VAL A 60 0.35 -5.43 -5.22
CA VAL A 60 1.04 -6.72 -5.50
C VAL A 60 0.02 -7.76 -5.94
N VAL A 61 -1.02 -7.97 -5.13
CA VAL A 61 -2.11 -8.93 -5.42
C VAL A 61 -2.83 -8.59 -6.74
N LYS A 62 -3.00 -7.28 -7.05
CA LYS A 62 -3.57 -6.86 -8.33
C LYS A 62 -2.62 -7.14 -9.51
N ALA A 63 -1.33 -6.88 -9.38
CA ALA A 63 -0.35 -7.10 -10.44
C ALA A 63 -0.28 -8.57 -10.86
N TYR A 64 -0.29 -9.52 -9.90
CA TYR A 64 -0.40 -10.95 -10.20
C TYR A 64 -1.71 -11.29 -10.93
N LYS A 65 -2.87 -10.80 -10.43
CA LYS A 65 -4.18 -11.00 -11.09
C LYS A 65 -4.27 -10.42 -12.50
N ASP A 66 -3.53 -9.34 -12.77
CA ASP A 66 -3.42 -8.71 -14.10
C ASP A 66 -2.39 -9.42 -15.02
N GLY A 67 -1.73 -10.49 -14.57
CA GLY A 67 -0.71 -11.22 -15.33
C GLY A 67 0.66 -10.50 -15.40
N ARG A 68 1.03 -9.73 -14.37
CA ARG A 68 2.22 -8.86 -14.35
C ARG A 68 3.15 -9.18 -13.18
N PRO A 69 3.83 -10.35 -13.19
CA PRO A 69 4.68 -10.78 -12.08
C PRO A 69 5.87 -9.86 -11.82
N GLU A 70 6.53 -9.31 -12.86
CA GLU A 70 7.64 -8.37 -12.65
C GLU A 70 7.20 -7.09 -11.91
N GLN A 71 6.05 -6.52 -12.30
CA GLN A 71 5.46 -5.37 -11.61
C GLN A 71 5.09 -5.71 -10.16
N ALA A 72 4.68 -6.96 -9.88
CA ALA A 72 4.43 -7.40 -8.51
C ALA A 72 5.72 -7.45 -7.67
N ARG A 73 6.82 -7.96 -8.25
CA ARG A 73 8.17 -7.97 -7.64
C ARG A 73 8.72 -6.57 -7.38
N GLU A 74 8.58 -5.63 -8.32
CA GLU A 74 8.95 -4.22 -8.15
C GLU A 74 8.18 -3.56 -6.99
N ILE A 75 6.89 -3.85 -6.85
CA ILE A 75 6.08 -3.34 -5.73
C ILE A 75 6.51 -3.99 -4.41
N LEU A 76 6.87 -5.28 -4.39
CA LEU A 76 7.41 -5.96 -3.20
C LEU A 76 8.75 -5.37 -2.76
N ALA A 77 9.65 -5.04 -3.69
CA ALA A 77 10.88 -4.29 -3.39
C ALA A 77 10.56 -2.89 -2.82
N SER A 78 9.60 -2.17 -3.41
CA SER A 78 9.16 -0.86 -2.91
C SER A 78 8.56 -0.93 -1.49
N ILE A 79 7.94 -2.06 -1.12
CA ILE A 79 7.44 -2.31 0.25
C ILE A 79 8.59 -2.46 1.24
N ILE A 80 9.66 -3.17 0.85
CA ILE A 80 10.88 -3.31 1.65
C ILE A 80 11.52 -1.94 1.88
N GLU A 81 11.81 -1.20 0.81
CA GLU A 81 12.44 0.13 0.90
C GLU A 81 11.66 1.10 1.79
N ALA A 82 10.33 1.06 1.73
CA ALA A 82 9.48 1.90 2.57
C ALA A 82 9.46 1.45 4.05
N ALA A 83 9.53 0.16 4.33
CA ALA A 83 9.69 -0.33 5.71
C ALA A 83 11.05 0.09 6.29
N GLU A 84 12.13 -0.02 5.50
CA GLU A 84 13.48 0.39 5.89
C GLU A 84 13.60 1.91 6.08
N LEU A 85 13.06 2.70 5.14
CA LEU A 85 12.97 4.15 5.28
C LEU A 85 12.25 4.55 6.56
N SER A 86 11.21 3.80 6.97
CA SER A 86 10.54 4.07 8.24
C SER A 86 11.43 3.85 9.46
N GLN A 87 12.19 2.75 9.51
CA GLN A 87 13.12 2.48 10.60
C GLN A 87 14.22 3.55 10.63
N ALA A 88 14.91 3.75 9.51
CA ALA A 88 16.02 4.71 9.39
C ALA A 88 15.60 6.14 9.78
N SER A 89 14.36 6.54 9.45
CA SER A 89 13.83 7.85 9.86
C SER A 89 13.68 7.98 11.38
N LEU A 90 13.27 6.92 12.08
CA LEU A 90 13.17 6.94 13.55
C LEU A 90 14.55 6.94 14.20
N GLU A 91 15.50 6.18 13.67
CA GLU A 91 16.91 6.17 14.11
C GLU A 91 17.55 7.56 13.93
N GLU A 92 17.34 8.20 12.78
CA GLU A 92 17.84 9.55 12.45
C GLU A 92 17.31 10.64 13.41
N THR A 93 16.17 10.42 14.09
CA THR A 93 15.69 11.37 15.13
C THR A 93 16.63 11.49 16.34
N GLY A 94 17.54 10.52 16.54
CA GLY A 94 18.36 10.42 17.75
C GLY A 94 17.57 10.19 19.04
N LYS A 95 16.24 9.96 18.96
CA LYS A 95 15.38 9.76 20.13
C LYS A 95 15.54 8.34 20.66
N VAL A 96 15.85 8.21 21.94
CA VAL A 96 15.85 6.91 22.63
C VAL A 96 14.42 6.37 22.71
N ALA A 97 14.10 5.32 21.95
CA ALA A 97 12.78 4.71 21.85
C ALA A 97 12.09 4.54 23.21
N ARG A 98 12.74 3.88 24.17
CA ARG A 98 12.23 3.69 25.54
C ARG A 98 11.85 5.00 26.27
N LYS A 99 12.54 6.12 26.02
CA LYS A 99 12.23 7.43 26.63
C LYS A 99 11.16 8.21 25.87
N LYS A 100 11.02 7.97 24.56
CA LYS A 100 10.07 8.66 23.66
C LYS A 100 9.32 7.64 22.79
N PRO A 101 8.57 6.70 23.38
CA PRO A 101 8.12 5.49 22.67
C PRO A 101 6.98 5.72 21.68
N LYS A 102 6.37 6.91 21.62
CA LYS A 102 5.15 7.18 20.85
C LYS A 102 5.28 6.77 19.37
N HIS A 103 6.32 7.25 18.69
CA HIS A 103 6.47 7.04 17.24
C HIS A 103 7.08 5.67 16.92
N PHE A 104 8.05 5.20 17.72
CA PHE A 104 8.55 3.81 17.69
C PHE A 104 7.43 2.77 17.87
N LYS A 105 6.54 2.96 18.85
CA LYS A 105 5.42 2.04 19.10
C LYS A 105 4.33 2.12 18.01
N LYS A 106 4.10 3.30 17.43
CA LYS A 106 3.28 3.41 16.20
C LYS A 106 3.89 2.56 15.07
N ALA A 107 5.18 2.70 14.80
CA ALA A 107 5.88 1.98 13.75
C ALA A 107 5.93 0.47 13.99
N GLU A 108 6.14 0.00 15.23
CA GLU A 108 6.00 -1.42 15.59
C GLU A 108 4.59 -1.93 15.27
N ILE A 109 3.54 -1.25 15.73
CA ILE A 109 2.16 -1.67 15.47
C ILE A 109 1.83 -1.66 13.96
N ALA A 110 2.39 -0.73 13.19
CA ALA A 110 2.18 -0.62 11.75
C ALA A 110 2.97 -1.67 10.96
N SER A 111 4.23 -1.94 11.30
CA SER A 111 5.04 -3.02 10.71
C SER A 111 4.46 -4.40 11.00
N ARG A 112 3.96 -4.65 12.21
CA ARG A 112 3.25 -5.90 12.54
C ARG A 112 1.96 -6.11 11.73
N LYS A 113 1.25 -5.02 11.41
CA LYS A 113 0.07 -5.08 10.52
C LYS A 113 0.48 -5.34 9.07
N LEU A 114 1.52 -4.65 8.59
CA LEU A 114 2.10 -4.89 7.26
C LEU A 114 2.56 -6.35 7.09
N LEU A 115 3.24 -6.92 8.08
CA LEU A 115 3.67 -8.32 8.09
C LEU A 115 2.48 -9.26 7.91
N LYS A 116 1.43 -9.08 8.71
CA LYS A 116 0.20 -9.87 8.57
C LYS A 116 -0.45 -9.70 7.20
N ASP A 117 -0.56 -8.47 6.69
CA ASP A 117 -1.18 -8.21 5.40
C ASP A 117 -0.38 -8.86 4.25
N LEU A 118 0.96 -8.92 4.36
CA LEU A 118 1.85 -9.64 3.44
C LEU A 118 1.66 -11.17 3.51
N GLU A 119 1.61 -11.75 4.71
CA GLU A 119 1.33 -13.19 4.89
C GLU A 119 -0.05 -13.58 4.33
N ASP A 120 -1.08 -12.78 4.64
CA ASP A 120 -2.44 -13.02 4.15
C ASP A 120 -2.53 -12.86 2.63
N ALA A 121 -1.78 -11.92 2.04
CA ALA A 121 -1.63 -11.81 0.59
C ALA A 121 -0.93 -13.05 0.00
N GLN A 122 0.22 -13.46 0.53
CA GLN A 122 1.00 -14.63 0.09
C GLN A 122 0.14 -15.90 0.08
N ARG A 123 -0.70 -16.11 1.11
CA ARG A 123 -1.64 -17.26 1.20
C ARG A 123 -2.61 -17.35 0.02
N THR A 124 -2.95 -16.22 -0.61
CA THR A 124 -3.85 -16.19 -1.78
C THR A 124 -3.16 -16.42 -3.13
N MET A 125 -1.82 -16.47 -3.16
CA MET A 125 -1.03 -16.66 -4.37
C MET A 125 -0.90 -18.14 -4.75
N THR A 126 -0.59 -18.40 -6.02
CA THR A 126 -0.24 -19.74 -6.52
C THR A 126 1.08 -20.24 -5.93
N PHE A 127 1.42 -21.52 -6.14
CA PHE A 127 2.67 -22.10 -5.62
C PHE A 127 3.92 -21.38 -6.14
N GLU A 128 3.90 -20.94 -7.40
CA GLU A 128 5.03 -20.30 -8.09
C GLU A 128 5.24 -18.84 -7.67
N GLU A 129 4.16 -18.13 -7.31
CA GLU A 129 4.17 -16.71 -6.92
C GLU A 129 4.49 -16.48 -5.43
N ARG A 130 4.28 -17.50 -4.58
CA ARG A 130 4.50 -17.39 -3.12
C ARG A 130 5.93 -17.00 -2.71
N PRO A 131 7.01 -17.58 -3.28
CA PRO A 131 8.38 -17.28 -2.84
C PRO A 131 8.78 -15.80 -2.97
N ASP A 132 8.18 -15.07 -3.92
CA ASP A 132 8.48 -13.66 -4.15
C ASP A 132 8.12 -12.76 -2.95
N PHE A 133 7.24 -13.21 -2.06
CA PHE A 133 6.87 -12.50 -0.83
C PHE A 133 7.89 -12.70 0.31
N ASP A 134 8.69 -13.78 0.28
CA ASP A 134 9.57 -14.16 1.40
C ASP A 134 10.63 -13.11 1.76
N PRO A 135 11.23 -12.34 0.82
CA PRO A 135 12.12 -11.23 1.15
C PRO A 135 11.38 -10.13 1.93
N ALA A 136 10.17 -9.75 1.50
CA ALA A 136 9.39 -8.69 2.11
C ALA A 136 8.88 -9.09 3.51
N ILE A 137 8.34 -10.31 3.66
CA ILE A 137 7.88 -10.85 4.95
C ILE A 137 9.02 -10.88 5.96
N ARG A 138 10.16 -11.50 5.61
CA ARG A 138 11.35 -11.57 6.47
C ARG A 138 11.84 -10.19 6.88
N ARG A 139 11.97 -9.26 5.94
CA ARG A 139 12.52 -7.93 6.23
C ARG A 139 11.59 -7.09 7.11
N VAL A 140 10.27 -7.17 6.91
CA VAL A 140 9.30 -6.50 7.78
C VAL A 140 9.26 -7.13 9.18
N ASP A 141 9.44 -8.45 9.33
CA ASP A 141 9.56 -9.12 10.64
C ASP A 141 10.85 -8.70 11.38
N GLU A 142 12.00 -8.64 10.69
CA GLU A 142 13.25 -8.11 11.26
C GLU A 142 13.07 -6.69 11.81
N ILE A 143 12.48 -5.79 11.02
CA ILE A 143 12.21 -4.39 11.41
C ILE A 143 11.24 -4.33 12.59
N ASN A 144 10.18 -5.16 12.58
CA ASN A 144 9.22 -5.21 13.69
C ASN A 144 9.91 -5.64 15.00
N ARG A 145 10.74 -6.69 14.95
CA ARG A 145 11.51 -7.18 16.09
C ARG A 145 12.52 -6.15 16.60
N ALA A 146 13.23 -5.46 15.71
CA ALA A 146 14.16 -4.40 16.07
C ALA A 146 13.45 -3.28 16.86
N LEU A 147 12.37 -2.73 16.29
CA LEU A 147 11.54 -1.70 16.95
C LEU A 147 10.99 -2.19 18.30
N LEU A 148 10.52 -3.44 18.38
CA LEU A 148 10.03 -4.02 19.64
C LEU A 148 11.15 -4.12 20.69
N LEU A 149 12.35 -4.56 20.31
CA LEU A 149 13.51 -4.66 21.19
C LEU A 149 13.94 -3.28 21.71
N GLU A 150 14.03 -2.26 20.86
CA GLU A 150 14.36 -0.89 21.27
C GLU A 150 13.37 -0.29 22.29
N ILE A 151 12.08 -0.60 22.13
CA ILE A 151 11.03 -0.19 23.07
C ILE A 151 11.18 -0.96 24.40
N MET A 152 11.53 -2.25 24.35
CA MET A 152 11.55 -3.15 25.51
C MET A 152 12.85 -3.13 26.33
N GLN A 153 14.00 -2.78 25.74
CA GLN A 153 15.30 -2.94 26.40
C GLN A 153 15.39 -2.24 27.76
N ARG A 154 15.56 -3.05 28.81
CA ARG A 154 16.18 -2.62 30.06
C ARG A 154 17.69 -2.71 29.89
N LYS A 155 18.41 -1.68 30.37
CA LYS A 155 19.86 -1.71 30.52
C LYS A 155 20.24 -2.87 31.44
#